data_AF-A0A7J9SR70-F1
#
_entry.id   AF-A0A7J9SR70-F1
#
_cell.length_a   1.000
_cell.length_b   1.000
_cell.length_c   1.000
_cell.angle_alpha   90.00
_cell.angle_beta   90.00
_cell.angle_gamma   90.00
#
_symmetry.space_group_name_H-M   'P 1'
#
loop_
_entity.id
_entity.type
_entity.pdbx_description
1 polymer ?
#
loop_
_entity_poly.entity_id
_entity_poly.type
_entity_poly.pdbx_seq_one_letter_code
_entity_poly.pdbx_strand_id
1 'polypeptide(L)'
;MLKMKETKSIFPVCHNLIDAVIFDNDNKTCIEKNCKDHGTFRDDNINIKSIPKNMIYTGNTPYIKAVLSASDIFFFPSIHETQGLAIVEAEANSRPIVSKSACIQRMADPWVRLRDGDMCK
;
A
#
# COMPACT_ATOMS: atom_id res chain seq x y z
N MET A 1 -26.96 -1.51 -9.98
CA MET A 1 -26.05 -1.02 -8.92
C MET A 1 -26.26 -1.90 -7.68
N LEU A 2 -25.34 -2.82 -7.39
CA LEU A 2 -25.43 -3.71 -6.23
C LEU A 2 -24.59 -3.12 -5.10
N LYS A 3 -25.25 -2.63 -4.05
CA LYS A 3 -24.61 -2.08 -2.86
C LYS A 3 -24.12 -3.24 -2.00
N MET A 4 -22.80 -3.41 -1.89
CA MET A 4 -22.23 -4.60 -1.26
C MET A 4 -22.04 -4.44 0.25
N LYS A 5 -21.52 -3.30 0.69
CA LYS A 5 -21.22 -3.08 2.10
C LYS A 5 -21.06 -1.60 2.44
N GLU A 6 -21.46 -1.22 3.65
CA GLU A 6 -21.16 0.09 4.26
C GLU A 6 -19.98 -0.07 5.21
N THR A 7 -19.03 0.85 5.14
CA THR A 7 -17.81 0.85 5.97
C THR A 7 -17.47 2.28 6.38
N LYS A 8 -16.58 2.42 7.37
CA LYS A 8 -15.99 3.73 7.69
C LYS A 8 -14.63 3.84 7.00
N SER A 9 -14.35 4.99 6.41
CA SER A 9 -13.08 5.25 5.73
C SER A 9 -12.58 6.65 6.06
N ILE A 10 -11.26 6.84 5.92
CA ILE A 10 -10.63 8.15 6.06
C ILE A 10 -10.75 8.88 4.72
N PHE A 11 -11.23 10.12 4.74
CA PHE A 11 -11.31 10.96 3.53
C PHE A 11 -9.91 11.49 3.17
N PRO A 12 -9.51 11.46 1.88
CA PRO A 12 -8.13 11.78 1.48
C PRO A 12 -7.75 13.25 1.65
N VAL A 13 -8.70 14.19 1.68
CA VAL A 13 -8.40 15.63 1.79
C VAL A 13 -8.40 16.10 3.24
N CYS A 14 -9.44 15.76 4.01
CA CYS A 14 -9.62 16.25 5.37
C CYS A 14 -9.22 15.26 6.47
N HIS A 15 -8.84 14.03 6.11
CA HIS A 15 -8.43 12.98 7.04
C HIS A 15 -9.46 12.63 8.14
N ASN A 16 -10.71 13.09 7.99
CA ASN A 16 -11.79 12.76 8.90
C ASN A 16 -12.33 11.36 8.61
N LEU A 17 -12.76 10.69 9.69
CA LEU A 17 -13.44 9.40 9.60
C LEU A 17 -14.87 9.62 9.13
N ILE A 18 -15.22 9.09 7.97
CA ILE A 18 -16.52 9.29 7.32
C ILE A 18 -17.10 7.94 6.87
N ASP A 19 -18.39 7.95 6.56
CA ASP A 19 -19.06 6.79 6.00
C ASP A 19 -18.72 6.62 4.52
N ALA A 20 -18.46 5.38 4.14
CA ALA A 20 -18.11 4.95 2.80
C ALA A 20 -18.98 3.78 2.37
N VAL A 21 -19.33 3.76 1.09
CA VAL A 21 -20.12 2.70 0.47
C VAL A 21 -19.25 1.98 -0.54
N ILE A 22 -19.17 0.66 -0.41
CA ILE A 22 -18.52 -0.21 -1.38
C ILE A 22 -19.62 -0.78 -2.29
N PHE A 23 -19.50 -0.53 -3.59
CA PHE A 23 -20.43 -1.06 -4.59
C PHE A 23 -19.70 -1.57 -5.82
N ASP A 24 -20.37 -2.49 -6.53
CA ASP A 24 -19.90 -3.01 -7.81
C ASP A 24 -20.56 -2.20 -8.93
N ASN A 25 -19.74 -1.55 -9.77
CA ASN A 25 -20.19 -0.84 -10.96
C ASN A 25 -19.31 -1.24 -12.15
N ASP A 26 -19.93 -1.75 -13.21
CA ASP A 26 -19.26 -2.18 -14.43
C ASP A 26 -18.02 -3.06 -14.19
N ASN A 27 -18.12 -4.01 -13.26
CA ASN A 27 -17.06 -4.94 -12.86
C ASN A 27 -15.87 -4.33 -12.12
N LYS A 28 -16.05 -3.15 -11.53
CA LYS A 28 -15.07 -2.50 -10.66
C LYS A 28 -15.68 -2.35 -9.28
N THR A 29 -14.90 -2.72 -8.27
CA THR A 29 -15.24 -2.42 -6.88
C THR A 29 -14.89 -0.97 -6.62
N CYS A 30 -15.92 -0.13 -6.53
CA CYS A 30 -15.80 1.29 -6.25
C CYS A 30 -16.02 1.54 -4.75
N ILE A 31 -15.25 2.45 -4.19
CA ILE A 31 -15.48 2.97 -2.84
C ILE A 31 -15.90 4.43 -2.97
N GLU A 32 -17.14 4.72 -2.62
CA GLU A 32 -17.66 6.08 -2.58
C GLU A 32 -17.63 6.59 -1.15
N LYS A 33 -16.93 7.71 -0.97
CA LYS A 33 -16.73 8.39 0.31
C LYS A 33 -17.43 9.73 0.24
N ASN A 34 -18.35 10.00 1.17
CA ASN A 34 -19.08 11.28 1.18
C ASN A 34 -18.62 12.17 2.34
N CYS A 35 -18.08 13.35 2.03
CA CYS A 35 -17.65 14.34 3.01
C CYS A 35 -18.51 15.60 2.88
N LYS A 36 -19.00 16.16 4.01
CA LYS A 36 -19.82 17.38 4.03
C LYS A 36 -19.09 18.60 3.46
N ASP A 37 -17.78 18.68 3.68
CA ASP A 37 -16.99 19.87 3.34
C ASP A 37 -16.32 19.79 1.95
N HIS A 38 -16.07 18.57 1.45
CA HIS A 38 -15.27 18.34 0.24
C HIS A 38 -16.03 17.53 -0.84
N GLY A 39 -17.29 17.21 -0.59
CA GLY A 39 -18.14 16.47 -1.52
C GLY A 39 -17.85 14.97 -1.56
N THR A 40 -18.23 14.36 -2.68
CA THR A 40 -18.16 12.91 -2.87
C THR A 40 -16.89 12.53 -3.61
N PHE A 41 -16.09 11.65 -3.01
CA PHE A 41 -14.89 11.09 -3.62
C PHE A 41 -15.16 9.63 -3.99
N ARG A 42 -14.91 9.27 -5.25
CA ARG A 42 -14.97 7.88 -5.73
C ARG A 42 -13.57 7.37 -6.00
N ASP A 43 -13.23 6.27 -5.34
CA ASP A 43 -12.03 5.52 -5.61
C ASP A 43 -12.39 4.33 -6.52
N ASP A 44 -12.05 4.46 -7.80
CA ASP A 44 -12.33 3.47 -8.86
C ASP A 44 -11.07 2.64 -9.22
N ASN A 45 -10.00 2.75 -8.42
CA ASN A 45 -8.64 2.37 -8.85
C ASN A 45 -8.31 0.87 -8.75
N ILE A 46 -9.21 0.00 -8.29
CA ILE A 46 -8.93 -1.45 -8.21
C ILE A 46 -9.80 -2.20 -9.21
N ASN A 47 -9.31 -2.32 -10.44
CA ASN A 47 -9.91 -3.18 -11.46
C ASN A 47 -9.41 -4.62 -11.28
N ILE A 48 -10.14 -5.40 -10.47
CA ILE A 48 -9.80 -6.79 -10.15
C ILE A 48 -9.83 -7.68 -11.42
N LYS A 49 -10.63 -7.34 -12.43
CA LYS A 49 -10.71 -8.09 -13.70
C LYS A 49 -9.53 -7.86 -14.64
N SER A 50 -8.76 -6.78 -14.47
CA SER A 50 -7.56 -6.50 -15.29
C SER A 50 -6.25 -6.86 -14.59
N ILE A 51 -6.30 -7.64 -13.50
CA ILE A 51 -5.09 -8.18 -12.88
C ILE A 51 -4.43 -9.15 -13.89
N PRO A 52 -3.16 -8.94 -14.24
CA PRO A 52 -2.49 -9.81 -15.19
C PRO A 52 -2.35 -11.21 -14.60
N LYS A 53 -2.36 -12.26 -15.44
CA LYS A 53 -2.39 -13.66 -15.00
C LYS A 53 -1.19 -14.08 -14.12
N ASN A 54 -0.11 -13.30 -14.14
CA ASN A 54 1.12 -13.50 -13.36
C ASN A 54 1.13 -12.71 -12.04
N MET A 55 0.02 -12.08 -11.65
CA MET A 55 -0.11 -11.34 -10.40
C MET A 55 -1.13 -12.05 -9.51
N ILE A 56 -0.69 -12.41 -8.30
CA ILE A 56 -1.54 -13.01 -7.27
C ILE A 56 -1.73 -11.98 -6.16
N TYR A 57 -2.97 -11.61 -5.88
CA TYR A 57 -3.32 -10.76 -4.74
C TYR A 57 -3.80 -11.63 -3.57
N THR A 58 -3.00 -11.73 -2.52
CA THR A 58 -3.26 -12.62 -1.37
C THR A 58 -4.12 -11.99 -0.28
N GLY A 59 -4.35 -10.67 -0.32
CA GLY A 59 -4.97 -9.95 0.78
C GLY A 59 -4.15 -10.05 2.08
N ASN A 60 -4.83 -10.16 3.22
CA ASN A 60 -4.18 -10.36 4.51
C ASN A 60 -3.77 -11.83 4.68
N THR A 61 -2.50 -12.09 4.99
CA THR A 61 -1.97 -13.43 5.24
C THR A 61 -1.18 -13.48 6.55
N PRO A 62 -1.46 -14.45 7.44
CA PRO A 62 -0.65 -14.65 8.65
C PRO A 62 0.70 -15.32 8.34
N TYR A 63 0.93 -15.80 7.11
CA TYR A 63 2.09 -16.61 6.73
C TYR A 63 3.21 -15.81 6.05
N ILE A 64 3.50 -14.60 6.55
CA ILE A 64 4.47 -13.66 5.93
C ILE A 64 5.84 -14.30 5.71
N LYS A 65 6.37 -15.02 6.71
CA LYS A 65 7.68 -15.69 6.61
C LYS A 65 7.75 -16.69 5.45
N ALA A 66 6.69 -17.48 5.25
CA ALA A 66 6.63 -18.46 4.18
C ALA A 66 6.58 -17.78 2.80
N VAL A 67 5.81 -16.70 2.69
CA VAL A 67 5.71 -15.90 1.46
C VAL A 67 7.06 -15.26 1.11
N LEU A 68 7.71 -14.64 2.08
CA LEU A 68 9.04 -14.05 1.90
C LEU A 68 10.09 -15.12 1.59
N SER A 69 10.02 -16.29 2.21
CA SER A 69 10.97 -17.38 1.92
C SER A 69 10.78 -17.95 0.50
N ALA A 70 9.55 -17.94 0.00
CA ALA A 70 9.20 -18.41 -1.33
C ALA A 70 9.47 -17.38 -2.44
N SER A 71 9.84 -16.14 -2.11
CA SER A 71 10.13 -15.09 -3.09
C SER A 71 11.63 -14.95 -3.37
N ASP A 72 11.98 -14.57 -4.59
CA ASP A 72 13.37 -14.32 -4.99
C ASP A 72 13.81 -12.88 -4.71
N ILE A 73 12.89 -11.92 -4.84
CA ILE A 73 13.16 -10.47 -4.71
C ILE A 73 11.99 -9.83 -3.96
N PHE A 74 12.29 -8.87 -3.09
CA PHE A 74 11.31 -8.02 -2.43
C PHE A 74 11.30 -6.62 -3.05
N PHE A 75 10.18 -6.23 -3.65
CA PHE A 75 10.01 -4.92 -4.28
C PHE A 75 9.21 -3.98 -3.36
N PHE A 76 9.76 -2.82 -3.02
CA PHE A 76 9.18 -1.87 -2.09
C PHE A 76 9.06 -0.46 -2.70
N PRO A 77 8.04 -0.21 -3.55
CA PRO A 77 7.88 1.05 -4.28
C PRO A 77 7.11 2.12 -3.48
N SER A 78 7.23 2.14 -2.14
CA SER A 78 6.48 3.11 -1.34
C SER A 78 6.93 4.56 -1.63
N ILE A 79 5.96 5.47 -1.61
CA ILE A 79 6.19 6.92 -1.74
C ILE A 79 6.46 7.53 -0.36
N HIS A 80 5.72 7.08 0.66
CA HIS A 80 5.82 7.54 2.04
C HIS A 80 5.84 6.32 2.95
N GLU A 81 6.93 6.15 3.68
CA GLU A 81 7.14 5.06 4.65
C GLU A 81 7.79 5.65 5.89
N THR A 82 7.33 5.26 7.08
CA THR A 82 7.80 5.83 8.34
C THR A 82 8.78 4.93 9.07
N GLN A 83 8.52 3.62 9.11
CA GLN A 83 9.29 2.67 9.93
C GLN A 83 10.00 1.60 9.10
N GLY A 84 9.51 1.28 7.91
CA GLY A 84 10.16 0.30 7.03
C GLY A 84 10.14 -1.12 7.59
N LEU A 85 9.18 -1.48 8.44
CA LEU A 85 9.12 -2.81 9.06
C LEU A 85 9.06 -3.94 8.02
N ALA A 86 8.34 -3.74 6.92
CA ALA A 86 8.28 -4.71 5.83
C ALA A 86 9.65 -4.97 5.18
N ILE A 87 10.55 -3.98 5.19
CA ILE A 87 11.93 -4.13 4.71
C ILE A 87 12.73 -4.95 5.71
N VAL A 88 12.64 -4.64 7.00
CA VAL A 88 13.32 -5.41 8.06
C VAL A 88 12.89 -6.88 8.03
N GLU A 89 11.61 -7.16 7.78
CA GLU A 89 11.10 -8.52 7.62
C GLU A 89 11.69 -9.22 6.38
N ALA A 90 11.81 -8.51 5.26
CA ALA A 90 12.43 -9.03 4.05
C ALA A 90 13.94 -9.31 4.25
N GLU A 91 14.66 -8.41 4.94
CA GLU A 91 16.08 -8.57 5.31
C GLU A 91 16.29 -9.75 6.26
N ALA A 92 15.42 -9.90 7.26
CA ALA A 92 15.44 -11.04 8.18
C ALA A 92 15.19 -12.38 7.47
N ASN A 93 14.56 -12.36 6.29
CA ASN A 93 14.41 -13.53 5.41
C ASN A 93 15.49 -13.61 4.32
N SER A 94 16.52 -12.77 4.39
CA SER A 94 17.62 -12.71 3.43
C SER A 94 17.14 -12.47 2.00
N ARG A 95 16.08 -11.65 1.83
CA ARG A 95 15.60 -11.28 0.49
C ARG A 95 16.41 -10.09 -0.05
N PRO A 96 16.89 -10.16 -1.30
CA PRO A 96 17.32 -8.98 -2.04
C PRO A 96 16.18 -7.96 -2.15
N ILE A 97 16.48 -6.68 -1.87
CA ILE A 97 15.48 -5.62 -1.79
C ILE A 97 15.70 -4.59 -2.89
N VAL A 98 14.62 -4.23 -3.58
CA VAL A 98 14.58 -3.13 -4.53
C VAL A 98 13.57 -2.11 -3.99
N SER A 99 14.07 -0.98 -3.50
CA SER A 99 13.25 0.08 -2.92
C SER A 99 13.44 1.41 -3.65
N LYS A 100 12.46 2.30 -3.52
CA LYS A 100 12.63 3.70 -3.93
C LYS A 100 13.53 4.41 -2.91
N SER A 101 14.36 5.35 -3.37
CA SER A 101 15.31 6.12 -2.55
C SER A 101 14.66 7.16 -1.60
N ALA A 102 13.45 6.89 -1.08
CA ALA A 102 12.73 7.80 -0.20
C ALA A 102 12.61 7.20 1.22
N CYS A 103 13.24 7.89 2.17
CA CYS A 103 13.09 7.86 3.64
C CYS A 103 13.41 6.57 4.43
N ILE A 104 13.71 5.43 3.81
CA ILE A 104 14.13 4.19 4.52
C ILE A 104 15.61 4.20 4.97
N GLN A 105 16.38 5.20 4.52
CA GLN A 105 17.84 5.23 4.53
C GLN A 105 18.55 5.20 5.90
N ARG A 106 17.83 5.03 7.02
CA ARG A 106 18.41 5.05 8.38
C ARG A 106 18.54 3.70 9.07
N MET A 107 17.80 2.66 8.67
CA MET A 107 17.76 1.40 9.44
C MET A 107 18.45 0.21 8.75
N ALA A 108 18.45 0.18 7.41
CA ALA A 108 18.87 -0.99 6.64
C ALA A 108 20.38 -1.09 6.35
N ASP A 109 21.14 0.02 6.43
CA ASP A 109 22.48 0.05 5.84
C ASP A 109 23.52 0.71 6.77
N PRO A 110 24.38 -0.07 7.47
CA PRO A 110 25.49 0.47 8.26
C PRO A 110 26.57 1.13 7.38
N TRP A 111 26.56 0.91 6.06
CA TRP A 111 27.64 1.28 5.15
C TRP A 111 27.30 2.43 4.19
N VAL A 112 26.05 2.90 4.17
CA VAL A 112 25.66 4.07 3.38
C VAL A 112 26.08 5.34 4.11
N ARG A 113 27.25 5.87 3.72
CA ARG A 113 27.65 7.25 4.06
C ARG A 113 26.70 8.21 3.37
N LEU A 114 25.82 8.85 4.13
CA LEU A 114 25.04 9.98 3.65
C LEU A 114 26.00 11.07 3.17
N ARG A 115 25.76 11.62 1.96
CA ARG A 115 26.26 12.95 1.63
C ARG A 115 25.33 13.95 2.30
N ASP A 116 25.91 14.97 2.94
CA ASP A 116 25.14 16.04 3.57
C ASP A 116 24.17 16.66 2.55
N GLY A 117 22.86 16.48 2.75
CA GLY A 117 21.82 17.05 1.87
C GLY A 117 20.58 16.20 1.63
N ASP A 118 20.64 14.89 1.87
CA ASP A 118 19.52 13.97 1.60
C ASP A 118 18.52 13.94 2.78
N MET A 119 17.85 15.06 3.04
CA MET A 119 16.65 15.08 3.88
C MET A 119 15.41 14.97 3.00
N CYS A 120 14.54 13.99 3.29
CA CYS A 120 13.20 13.90 2.71
C CYS A 120 12.48 15.24 2.91
N LYS A 121 12.18 15.92 1.80
CA LYS A 121 11.28 17.07 1.77
C LYS A 121 9.84 16.61 1.70
#